data_AF-A0A7S2RDY0-F1
#
_entry.id   AF-A0A7S2RDY0-F1
#
_cell.length_a   1.000
_cell.length_b   1.000
_cell.length_c   1.000
_cell.angle_alpha   90.00
_cell.angle_beta   90.00
_cell.angle_gamma   90.00
#
_symmetry.space_group_name_H-M   'P 1'
#
loop_
_entity.id
_entity.type
_entity.pdbx_description
1 polymer ?
#
loop_
_entity_poly.entity_id
_entity_poly.type
_entity_poly.pdbx_seq_one_letter_code
_entity_poly.pdbx_strand_id
1 'polypeptide(L)'
;ASSRTWPPREGPVVDHAAQFFTATSPQFRRQVDEWVDAGHAQLWSNDDIGRLDASTGVFASFGDGVQRYIGSPEAGMGSLCKALAADVRCQGGQILNDVWVSPSNGLRFRAGDGTWSVQAGGREIGRHDCIVIAHNGKCAHRLTSRTPATRINQLLE
;
A
#
# COMPACT_ATOMS: atom_id res chain seq x y z
N ALA A 1 -1.11 4.35 -0.56
CA ALA A 1 -0.67 5.51 0.23
C ALA A 1 -1.85 6.43 0.51
N SER A 2 -1.81 7.21 1.61
CA SER A 2 -2.88 8.16 1.95
C SER A 2 -2.56 9.56 1.44
N SER A 3 -2.67 9.74 0.12
CA SER A 3 -2.47 11.03 -0.56
C SER A 3 -3.82 11.67 -0.84
N ARG A 4 -4.04 12.90 -0.38
CA ARG A 4 -5.31 13.62 -0.60
C ARG A 4 -5.07 15.10 -0.85
N THR A 5 -5.93 15.72 -1.65
CA THR A 5 -5.95 17.17 -1.83
C THR A 5 -6.39 17.86 -0.53
N TRP A 6 -5.64 18.85 -0.05
CA TRP A 6 -5.93 19.60 1.18
C TRP A 6 -5.70 21.11 1.05
N PRO A 7 -6.72 21.98 1.20
CA PRO A 7 -8.12 21.64 1.43
C PRO A 7 -8.72 20.85 0.25
N PRO A 8 -9.79 20.05 0.48
CA PRO A 8 -10.37 19.21 -0.57
C PRO A 8 -10.68 20.00 -1.84
N ARG A 9 -10.32 19.42 -3.01
CA ARG A 9 -10.55 19.94 -4.37
C ARG A 9 -9.82 21.22 -4.77
N GLU A 10 -9.16 21.92 -3.84
CA GLU A 10 -8.58 23.25 -4.10
C GLU A 10 -7.13 23.41 -3.65
N GLY A 11 -6.64 22.51 -2.77
CA GLY A 11 -5.28 22.59 -2.24
C GLY A 11 -4.25 21.66 -2.88
N PRO A 12 -3.01 21.66 -2.38
CA PRO A 12 -2.00 20.69 -2.77
C PRO A 12 -2.40 19.26 -2.40
N VAL A 13 -1.80 18.28 -3.08
CA VAL A 13 -1.83 16.89 -2.60
C VAL A 13 -0.88 16.75 -1.42
N VAL A 14 -1.37 16.20 -0.33
CA VAL A 14 -0.63 15.94 0.89
C VAL A 14 -0.59 14.44 1.20
N ASP A 15 0.59 13.96 1.56
CA ASP A 15 0.81 12.57 1.97
C ASP A 15 0.71 12.45 3.49
N HIS A 16 -0.30 11.74 4.00
CA HIS A 16 -0.56 11.65 5.44
C HIS A 16 0.05 10.41 6.13
N ALA A 17 0.60 9.48 5.37
CA ALA A 17 1.13 8.22 5.89
C ALA A 17 2.65 8.15 5.63
N ALA A 18 3.08 7.30 4.71
CA ALA A 18 4.46 7.30 4.25
C ALA A 18 4.80 8.64 3.58
N GLN A 19 5.84 9.30 4.07
CA GLN A 19 6.32 10.59 3.54
C GLN A 19 7.33 10.37 2.40
N PHE A 20 8.15 9.33 2.52
CA PHE A 20 9.13 8.90 1.52
C PHE A 20 9.41 7.41 1.70
N PHE A 21 10.18 6.84 0.79
CA PHE A 21 10.73 5.49 0.91
C PHE A 21 12.17 5.44 0.39
N THR A 22 12.88 4.36 0.71
CA THR A 22 14.24 4.08 0.23
C THR A 22 14.26 2.74 -0.51
N ALA A 23 15.22 2.57 -1.42
CA ALA A 23 15.35 1.35 -2.22
C ALA A 23 16.71 0.67 -1.98
N THR A 24 16.75 -0.27 -1.04
CA THR A 24 17.98 -0.98 -0.65
C THR A 24 18.20 -2.27 -1.42
N SER A 25 17.15 -3.02 -1.73
CA SER A 25 17.28 -4.27 -2.49
C SER A 25 17.43 -4.00 -4.00
N PRO A 26 18.29 -4.75 -4.72
CA PRO A 26 18.46 -4.56 -6.16
C PRO A 26 17.17 -4.76 -6.97
N GLN A 27 16.32 -5.69 -6.54
CA GLN A 27 15.03 -5.97 -7.19
C GLN A 27 14.08 -4.80 -7.06
N PHE A 28 13.95 -4.24 -5.84
CA PHE A 28 13.07 -3.10 -5.63
C PHE A 28 13.61 -1.84 -6.29
N ARG A 29 14.95 -1.64 -6.31
CA ARG A 29 15.56 -0.51 -7.00
C ARG A 29 15.19 -0.47 -8.48
N ARG A 30 15.26 -1.59 -9.20
CA ARG A 30 14.82 -1.64 -10.61
C ARG A 30 13.37 -1.23 -10.78
N GLN A 31 12.48 -1.69 -9.90
CA GLN A 31 11.08 -1.30 -9.95
C GLN A 31 10.90 0.20 -9.70
N VAL A 32 11.71 0.78 -8.80
CA VAL A 32 11.69 2.22 -8.52
C VAL A 32 12.23 3.01 -9.69
N ASP A 33 13.28 2.54 -10.36
CA ASP A 33 13.82 3.17 -11.57
C ASP A 33 12.74 3.22 -12.67
N GLU A 34 12.02 2.10 -12.90
CA GLU A 34 10.89 2.07 -13.83
C GLU A 34 9.78 3.07 -13.46
N TRP A 35 9.46 3.20 -12.17
CA TRP A 35 8.47 4.20 -11.72
C TRP A 35 8.96 5.63 -11.86
N VAL A 36 10.25 5.89 -11.68
CA VAL A 36 10.84 7.22 -11.89
C VAL A 36 10.80 7.57 -13.37
N ASP A 37 11.21 6.66 -14.24
CA ASP A 37 11.19 6.84 -15.70
C ASP A 37 9.76 7.06 -16.22
N ALA A 38 8.77 6.37 -15.63
CA ALA A 38 7.36 6.54 -15.95
C ALA A 38 6.69 7.75 -15.27
N GLY A 39 7.42 8.52 -14.45
CA GLY A 39 6.89 9.70 -13.74
C GLY A 39 5.95 9.38 -12.57
N HIS A 40 5.93 8.14 -12.08
CA HIS A 40 5.17 7.73 -10.90
C HIS A 40 5.92 7.98 -9.59
N ALA A 41 7.24 8.09 -9.63
CA ALA A 41 8.08 8.44 -8.49
C ALA A 41 9.11 9.51 -8.89
N GLN A 42 9.73 10.13 -7.90
CA GLN A 42 10.86 11.03 -8.11
C GLN A 42 11.82 10.95 -6.92
N LEU A 43 13.08 11.26 -7.17
CA LEU A 43 14.07 11.44 -6.12
C LEU A 43 13.73 12.70 -5.32
N TRP A 44 13.74 12.60 -3.99
CA TRP A 44 13.56 13.73 -3.11
C TRP A 44 14.91 14.37 -2.83
N SER A 45 15.00 15.69 -2.94
CA SER A 45 16.23 16.43 -2.66
C SER A 45 16.68 16.20 -1.22
N ASN A 46 17.95 15.87 -1.03
CA ASN A 46 18.53 15.74 0.31
C ASN A 46 18.59 17.08 1.05
N ASP A 47 18.52 18.20 0.33
CA ASP A 47 18.55 19.54 0.94
C ASP A 47 17.22 19.91 1.61
N ASP A 48 16.13 19.25 1.24
CA ASP A 48 14.78 19.52 1.77
C ASP A 48 14.47 18.75 3.05
N ILE A 49 15.36 17.84 3.45
CA ILE A 49 15.14 16.91 4.56
C ILE A 49 16.32 16.91 5.52
N GLY A 50 16.00 16.97 6.81
CA GLY A 50 17.04 17.18 7.79
C GLY A 50 16.54 17.22 9.21
N ARG A 51 17.44 17.67 10.08
CA ARG A 51 17.19 17.83 11.50
C ARG A 51 17.11 19.32 11.82
N LEU A 52 16.03 19.70 12.50
CA LEU A 52 15.94 21.00 13.16
C LEU A 52 16.50 20.87 14.58
N ASP A 53 17.53 21.64 14.90
CA ASP A 53 18.02 21.78 16.26
C ASP A 53 17.06 22.67 17.05
N ALA A 54 16.40 22.09 18.06
CA ALA A 54 15.40 22.80 18.86
C ALA A 54 15.99 23.90 19.78
N SER A 55 17.29 23.82 20.09
CA SER A 55 17.96 24.79 20.98
C SER A 55 18.46 26.03 20.22
N THR A 56 18.89 25.84 18.98
CA THR A 56 19.45 26.91 18.14
C THR A 56 18.48 27.39 17.05
N GLY A 57 17.45 26.60 16.72
CA GLY A 57 16.54 26.87 15.61
C GLY A 57 17.16 26.62 14.23
N VAL A 58 18.35 26.02 14.17
CA VAL A 58 19.08 25.80 12.91
C VAL A 58 18.68 24.46 12.29
N PHE A 59 18.33 24.49 11.01
CA PHE A 59 18.08 23.29 10.20
C PHE A 59 19.38 22.83 9.51
N ALA A 60 19.62 21.53 9.49
CA ALA A 60 20.72 20.91 8.76
C ALA A 60 20.22 19.69 7.97
N SER A 61 20.60 19.58 6.70
CA SER A 61 20.21 18.46 5.84
C SER A 61 20.77 17.12 6.31
N PHE A 62 20.10 16.01 5.95
CA PHE A 62 20.62 14.67 6.19
C PHE A 62 21.78 14.37 5.22
N GLY A 63 23.01 14.65 5.64
CA GLY A 63 24.24 14.36 4.89
C GLY A 63 24.63 12.87 4.86
N ASP A 64 23.66 11.95 4.82
CA ASP A 64 23.89 10.50 4.98
C ASP A 64 24.06 9.73 3.66
N GLY A 65 23.93 10.41 2.51
CA GLY A 65 24.05 9.80 1.19
C GLY A 65 22.91 8.84 0.83
N VAL A 66 21.86 8.76 1.63
CA VAL A 66 20.73 7.86 1.38
C VAL A 66 19.76 8.50 0.39
N GLN A 67 19.56 7.83 -0.76
CA GLN A 67 18.54 8.22 -1.72
C GLN A 67 17.14 7.94 -1.17
N ARG A 68 16.29 8.96 -1.20
CA ARG A 68 14.90 8.91 -0.77
C ARG A 68 14.00 9.29 -1.92
N TYR A 69 12.89 8.61 -2.03
CA TYR A 69 11.95 8.76 -3.13
C TYR A 69 10.58 9.15 -2.59
N ILE A 70 9.90 10.02 -3.33
CA ILE A 70 8.51 10.41 -3.12
C ILE A 70 7.70 10.08 -4.37
N GLY A 71 6.37 10.12 -4.27
CA GLY A 71 5.52 9.90 -5.42
C GLY A 71 5.50 11.10 -6.38
N SER A 72 4.82 10.93 -7.51
CA SER A 72 4.66 11.97 -8.54
C SER A 72 4.13 13.31 -7.96
N PRO A 73 4.50 14.46 -8.52
CA PRO A 73 3.99 15.77 -8.10
C PRO A 73 2.45 15.86 -8.06
N GLU A 74 1.76 15.22 -8.99
CA GLU A 74 0.31 15.37 -9.19
C GLU A 74 -0.52 14.51 -8.23
N ALA A 75 0.01 13.37 -7.79
CA ALA A 75 -0.73 12.37 -7.01
C ALA A 75 -0.06 11.97 -5.70
N GLY A 76 1.07 12.56 -5.34
CA GLY A 76 1.88 12.21 -4.17
C GLY A 76 2.23 10.72 -4.17
N MET A 77 2.47 10.16 -2.99
CA MET A 77 2.74 8.73 -2.80
C MET A 77 1.66 7.78 -3.33
N GLY A 78 0.45 8.27 -3.61
CA GLY A 78 -0.67 7.51 -4.15
C GLY A 78 -0.50 7.10 -5.61
N SER A 79 0.38 7.80 -6.35
CA SER A 79 0.77 7.50 -7.72
C SER A 79 1.23 6.05 -7.92
N LEU A 80 2.10 5.55 -7.04
CA LEU A 80 2.62 4.17 -7.09
C LEU A 80 1.49 3.13 -7.06
N CYS A 81 0.52 3.32 -6.15
CA CYS A 81 -0.62 2.42 -6.05
C CYS A 81 -1.53 2.52 -7.27
N LYS A 82 -1.66 3.71 -7.88
CA LYS A 82 -2.44 3.91 -9.12
C LYS A 82 -1.79 3.21 -10.30
N ALA A 83 -0.46 3.26 -10.41
CA ALA A 83 0.30 2.56 -11.45
C ALA A 83 0.08 1.04 -11.36
N LEU A 84 0.32 0.45 -10.18
CA LEU A 84 0.07 -0.98 -9.93
C LEU A 84 -1.39 -1.38 -10.19
N ALA A 85 -2.34 -0.51 -9.81
CA ALA A 85 -3.76 -0.74 -10.07
C ALA A 85 -4.11 -0.67 -11.57
N ALA A 86 -3.38 0.13 -12.36
CA ALA A 86 -3.54 0.15 -13.80
C ALA A 86 -3.03 -1.16 -14.41
N ASP A 87 -1.86 -1.65 -13.99
CA ASP A 87 -1.29 -2.91 -14.46
C ASP A 87 -2.22 -4.09 -14.23
N VAL A 88 -2.81 -4.19 -13.02
CA VAL A 88 -3.81 -5.22 -12.70
C VAL A 88 -5.00 -5.15 -13.66
N ARG A 89 -5.51 -3.95 -13.95
CA ARG A 89 -6.64 -3.78 -14.89
C ARG A 89 -6.25 -4.15 -16.32
N CYS A 90 -5.04 -3.78 -16.77
CA CYS A 90 -4.52 -4.14 -18.09
C CYS A 90 -4.40 -5.67 -18.27
N GLN A 91 -4.15 -6.40 -17.18
CA GLN A 91 -4.14 -7.86 -17.16
C GLN A 91 -5.54 -8.49 -17.01
N GLY A 92 -6.61 -7.70 -17.09
CA GLY A 92 -7.99 -8.16 -16.95
C GLY A 92 -8.48 -8.32 -15.51
N GLY A 93 -7.68 -7.92 -14.52
CA GLY A 93 -8.05 -7.94 -13.12
C GLY A 93 -9.09 -6.87 -12.76
N GLN A 94 -9.94 -7.19 -11.79
CA GLN A 94 -10.95 -6.27 -11.25
C GLN A 94 -10.49 -5.70 -9.91
N ILE A 95 -10.65 -4.39 -9.75
CA ILE A 95 -10.37 -3.69 -8.49
C ILE A 95 -11.66 -3.12 -7.95
N LEU A 96 -12.05 -3.59 -6.77
CA LEU A 96 -13.22 -3.11 -6.06
C LEU A 96 -12.78 -2.18 -4.93
N ASN A 97 -13.20 -0.91 -4.99
CA ASN A 97 -13.02 0.07 -3.92
C ASN A 97 -14.28 0.16 -3.06
N ASP A 98 -14.16 0.74 -1.87
CA ASP A 98 -15.26 0.88 -0.91
C ASP A 98 -15.93 -0.47 -0.54
N VAL A 99 -15.14 -1.54 -0.64
CA VAL A 99 -15.54 -2.90 -0.28
C VAL A 99 -14.83 -3.30 1.00
N TRP A 100 -15.60 -3.45 2.07
CA TRP A 100 -15.10 -3.97 3.33
C TRP A 100 -15.38 -5.47 3.47
N VAL A 101 -14.32 -6.27 3.36
CA VAL A 101 -14.36 -7.70 3.69
C VAL A 101 -14.25 -7.83 5.21
N SER A 102 -15.35 -8.23 5.85
CA SER A 102 -15.42 -8.28 7.31
C SER A 102 -14.41 -9.26 7.89
N PRO A 103 -13.59 -8.87 8.88
CA PRO A 103 -12.64 -9.77 9.51
C PRO A 103 -13.26 -10.97 10.23
N SER A 104 -14.57 -10.98 10.53
CA SER A 104 -15.17 -12.11 11.27
C SER A 104 -15.84 -13.15 10.39
N ASN A 105 -16.34 -12.76 9.21
CA ASN A 105 -17.18 -13.60 8.35
C ASN A 105 -16.98 -13.33 6.85
N GLY A 106 -15.97 -12.54 6.48
CA GLY A 106 -15.69 -12.08 5.12
C GLY A 106 -15.05 -13.12 4.21
N LEU A 107 -14.44 -14.17 4.77
CA LEU A 107 -13.86 -15.27 4.01
C LEU A 107 -14.45 -16.60 4.49
N ARG A 108 -14.82 -17.46 3.54
CA ARG A 108 -15.36 -18.79 3.82
C ARG A 108 -14.76 -19.81 2.86
N PHE A 109 -14.19 -20.88 3.40
CA PHE A 109 -13.77 -22.02 2.60
C PHE A 109 -14.95 -22.96 2.34
N ARG A 110 -15.17 -23.33 1.08
CA ARG A 110 -16.24 -24.23 0.63
C ARG A 110 -15.62 -25.60 0.35
N ALA A 111 -15.68 -26.51 1.33
CA ALA A 111 -15.06 -27.83 1.19
C ALA A 111 -15.62 -28.67 0.04
N GLY A 112 -16.87 -28.44 -0.38
CA GLY A 112 -17.52 -29.21 -1.44
C GLY A 112 -16.93 -28.99 -2.84
N ASP A 113 -16.45 -27.79 -3.15
CA ASP A 113 -15.85 -27.44 -4.44
C ASP A 113 -14.38 -26.99 -4.33
N GLY A 114 -13.83 -26.94 -3.11
CA GLY A 114 -12.44 -26.53 -2.86
C GLY A 114 -12.19 -25.03 -3.03
N THR A 115 -13.24 -24.21 -3.14
CA THR A 115 -13.11 -22.77 -3.42
C THR A 115 -13.24 -21.90 -2.17
N TRP A 116 -12.77 -20.66 -2.29
CA TRP A 116 -12.95 -19.59 -1.32
C TRP A 116 -14.04 -18.63 -1.76
N SER A 117 -14.97 -18.36 -0.87
CA SER A 117 -16.02 -17.36 -1.04
C SER A 117 -15.69 -16.10 -0.25
N VAL A 118 -15.78 -14.94 -0.91
CA VAL A 118 -15.55 -13.61 -0.32
C VAL A 118 -16.88 -12.92 -0.10
N GLN A 119 -17.10 -12.41 1.11
CA GLN A 119 -18.33 -11.76 1.54
C GLN A 119 -18.07 -10.30 1.91
N ALA A 120 -18.90 -9.39 1.41
CA ALA A 120 -18.90 -7.99 1.80
C ALA A 120 -20.34 -7.44 1.81
N GLY A 121 -20.67 -6.60 2.79
CA GLY A 121 -22.03 -6.04 2.91
C GLY A 121 -23.16 -7.07 2.99
N GLY A 122 -22.87 -8.27 3.54
CA GLY A 122 -23.85 -9.36 3.67
C GLY A 122 -24.09 -10.19 2.41
N ARG A 123 -23.33 -9.96 1.33
CA ARG A 123 -23.44 -10.71 0.06
C ARG A 123 -22.11 -11.34 -0.37
N GLU A 124 -22.18 -12.42 -1.13
CA GLU A 124 -21.04 -13.01 -1.83
C GLU A 124 -20.65 -12.09 -2.98
N ILE A 125 -19.38 -11.67 -3.01
CA ILE A 125 -18.84 -10.77 -4.04
C ILE A 125 -17.85 -11.46 -4.97
N GLY A 126 -17.47 -12.71 -4.68
CA GLY A 126 -16.53 -13.46 -5.51
C GLY A 126 -16.28 -14.87 -5.00
N ARG A 127 -15.86 -15.74 -5.92
CA ARG A 127 -15.32 -17.08 -5.65
C ARG A 127 -13.98 -17.25 -6.33
N HIS A 128 -13.03 -17.84 -5.61
CA HIS A 128 -11.66 -17.95 -6.07
C HIS A 128 -11.02 -19.25 -5.60
N ASP A 129 -10.11 -19.81 -6.39
CA ASP A 129 -9.33 -20.99 -6.00
C ASP A 129 -8.29 -20.65 -4.92
N CYS A 130 -7.83 -19.40 -4.89
CA CYS A 130 -6.84 -18.90 -3.94
C CYS A 130 -7.20 -17.50 -3.42
N ILE A 131 -6.75 -17.21 -2.20
CA ILE A 131 -6.89 -15.89 -1.56
C ILE A 131 -5.51 -15.43 -1.10
N VAL A 132 -5.14 -14.20 -1.47
CA VAL A 132 -3.95 -13.51 -0.95
C VAL A 132 -4.41 -12.39 -0.03
N ILE A 133 -3.90 -12.37 1.21
CA ILE A 133 -4.24 -11.35 2.20
C ILE A 133 -3.05 -10.41 2.37
N ALA A 134 -3.17 -9.19 1.85
CA ALA A 134 -2.17 -8.12 1.95
C ALA A 134 -2.64 -7.02 2.91
N HIS A 135 -2.99 -7.40 4.15
CA HIS A 135 -3.45 -6.48 5.20
C HIS A 135 -2.53 -6.58 6.43
N ASN A 136 -2.57 -5.59 7.33
CA ASN A 136 -1.89 -5.68 8.62
C ASN A 136 -2.24 -6.96 9.40
N GLY A 137 -1.30 -7.43 10.22
CA GLY A 137 -1.38 -8.75 10.86
C GLY A 137 -2.65 -8.99 11.67
N LYS A 138 -3.07 -8.01 12.48
CA LYS A 138 -4.28 -8.14 13.34
C LYS A 138 -5.56 -8.38 12.53
N CYS A 139 -5.77 -7.66 11.44
CA CYS A 139 -6.96 -7.86 10.61
C CYS A 139 -6.84 -9.12 9.75
N ALA A 140 -5.63 -9.43 9.25
CA ALA A 140 -5.37 -10.66 8.51
C ALA A 140 -5.68 -11.91 9.36
N HIS A 141 -5.19 -11.96 10.61
CA HIS A 141 -5.50 -13.03 11.56
C HIS A 141 -7.00 -13.18 11.79
N ARG A 142 -7.71 -12.07 12.03
CA ARG A 142 -9.16 -12.12 12.22
C ARG A 142 -9.84 -12.72 10.98
N LEU A 143 -9.51 -12.23 9.78
CA LEU A 143 -10.04 -12.73 8.50
C LEU A 143 -9.86 -14.24 8.34
N THR A 144 -8.74 -14.81 8.81
CA THR A 144 -8.40 -16.23 8.67
C THR A 144 -8.77 -17.10 9.87
N SER A 145 -9.12 -16.50 11.02
CA SER A 145 -9.33 -17.20 12.30
C SER A 145 -10.39 -18.31 12.27
N ARG A 146 -11.36 -18.22 11.35
CA ARG A 146 -12.44 -19.21 11.16
C ARG A 146 -12.30 -20.01 9.88
N THR A 147 -11.11 -20.01 9.30
CA THR A 147 -10.80 -20.69 8.05
C THR A 147 -9.79 -21.81 8.29
N PRO A 148 -9.67 -22.79 7.38
CA PRO A 148 -8.63 -23.81 7.46
C PRO A 148 -7.19 -23.29 7.34
N ALA A 149 -6.97 -21.99 7.06
CA ALA A 149 -5.66 -21.38 6.88
C ALA A 149 -4.95 -21.09 8.23
N THR A 150 -4.68 -22.15 9.01
CA THR A 150 -4.14 -22.08 10.37
C THR A 150 -2.71 -21.53 10.45
N ARG A 151 -1.89 -21.73 9.42
CA ARG A 151 -0.47 -21.33 9.40
C ARG A 151 -0.24 -19.82 9.45
N ILE A 152 -1.18 -19.02 8.91
CA ILE A 152 -1.09 -17.54 8.96
C ILE A 152 -1.26 -17.04 10.41
N ASN A 153 -2.01 -17.77 11.24
CA ASN A 153 -2.28 -17.36 12.61
C ASN A 153 -1.06 -17.51 13.53
N GLN A 154 -0.10 -18.37 13.19
CA GLN A 154 1.09 -18.67 13.99
C GLN A 154 2.24 -17.65 13.81
N LEU A 155 2.19 -16.79 12.80
CA LEU A 155 3.22 -15.75 12.56
C LEU A 155 3.01 -14.49 13.42
N LEU A 156 2.00 -14.48 14.27
CA LEU A 156 1.57 -13.34 15.08
C LEU A 156 1.51 -13.66 16.59
N GLU A 157 1.91 -14.87 16.98
CA GLU A 157 2.22 -15.27 18.35
C GLU A 157 3.71 -15.06 18.62
#